data_AF-A0AAJ3H9T0-F1
#
_entry.id   AF-A0AAJ3H9T0-F1
#
_cell.length_a   1.000
_cell.length_b   1.000
_cell.length_c   1.000
_cell.angle_alpha   90.00
_cell.angle_beta   90.00
_cell.angle_gamma   90.00
#
_symmetry.space_group_name_H-M   'P 1'
#
loop_
_entity.id
_entity.type
_entity.pdbx_description
1 polymer ?
#
loop_
_entity_poly.entity_id
_entity_poly.type
_entity_poly.pdbx_seq_one_letter_code
_entity_poly.pdbx_strand_id
1 'polypeptide(L)'
;MDEITYRINTNIDATMMIDGFMEPKNRYQSSWKPDYRETVDKVKAAIDEGRVGDIVDKIWLTPNNRVCNIGQGGLGAESINGLREEFKALTLEIAADGSPEKYRQVLLRLTKWRDDKLTKKLPRLLIGRAFATLHPEVYHTLVAPHMQDKVSQWLYENTGFSAPEGNWAHKAQALTKHLGSLAIFSDKILERNMFPWFVFEQLRNKKHVVPFKAGHTKRPDEAYYDLPAAQRKMWLRHNKLQTELFRLLDHEFKGLVGTEQSTGSGGYADALVRFSDNRCFLYEIKVASTAARAVREALGQLLEYAYRSKGLEPEKMFIVAEPKLDSDTAQFIQRLNTKFGLKLQYMRVTLPDDGTFRDYSPGSTTA
;
A
#
# COMPACT_ATOMS: atom_id res chain seq x y z
N MET A 1 -28.34 -1.90 -10.08
CA MET A 1 -27.12 -2.25 -9.31
C MET A 1 -26.80 -3.69 -9.66
N ASP A 2 -25.64 -3.98 -10.22
CA ASP A 2 -25.27 -5.36 -10.58
C ASP A 2 -25.00 -6.22 -9.33
N GLU A 3 -25.04 -7.54 -9.49
CA GLU A 3 -24.93 -8.52 -8.40
C GLU A 3 -23.58 -8.41 -7.65
N ILE A 4 -22.52 -8.02 -8.34
CA ILE A 4 -21.17 -7.89 -7.77
C ILE A 4 -21.08 -6.62 -6.90
N THR A 5 -21.61 -5.50 -7.39
CA THR A 5 -21.72 -4.24 -6.63
C THR A 5 -22.61 -4.43 -5.41
N TYR A 6 -23.70 -5.19 -5.53
CA TYR A 6 -24.53 -5.55 -4.37
C TYR A 6 -23.76 -6.41 -3.35
N ARG A 7 -23.02 -7.44 -3.79
CA ARG A 7 -22.21 -8.30 -2.90
C ARG A 7 -21.08 -7.54 -2.20
N ILE A 8 -20.43 -6.58 -2.86
CA ILE A 8 -19.42 -5.72 -2.22
C ILE A 8 -20.08 -4.78 -1.22
N ASN A 9 -21.16 -4.09 -1.61
CA ASN A 9 -21.86 -3.15 -0.73
C ASN A 9 -22.50 -3.85 0.48
N THR A 10 -22.78 -5.15 0.38
CA THR A 10 -23.26 -5.98 1.50
C THR A 10 -22.15 -6.68 2.27
N ASN A 11 -20.92 -6.72 1.74
CA ASN A 11 -19.75 -7.22 2.43
C ASN A 11 -18.93 -6.05 3.03
N ILE A 12 -19.11 -5.86 4.33
CA ILE A 12 -18.46 -4.79 5.10
C ILE A 12 -16.92 -4.86 5.02
N ASP A 13 -16.34 -6.07 5.02
CA ASP A 13 -14.88 -6.25 4.97
C ASP A 13 -14.31 -5.85 3.60
N ALA A 14 -15.04 -6.17 2.51
CA ALA A 14 -14.67 -5.74 1.17
C ALA A 14 -14.75 -4.21 1.02
N THR A 15 -15.81 -3.60 1.54
CA THR A 15 -16.02 -2.15 1.50
C THR A 15 -14.92 -1.43 2.27
N MET A 16 -14.58 -1.86 3.49
CA MET A 16 -13.50 -1.25 4.27
C MET A 16 -12.13 -1.39 3.62
N MET A 17 -11.84 -2.54 3.02
CA MET A 17 -10.60 -2.73 2.26
C MET A 17 -10.50 -1.72 1.11
N ILE A 18 -11.61 -1.51 0.40
CA ILE A 18 -11.69 -0.55 -0.70
C ILE A 18 -11.57 0.89 -0.17
N ASP A 19 -12.31 1.26 0.87
CA ASP A 19 -12.26 2.61 1.45
C ASP A 19 -10.86 2.95 1.95
N GLY A 20 -10.24 2.02 2.68
CA GLY A 20 -8.86 2.16 3.15
C GLY A 20 -7.87 2.33 2.00
N PHE A 21 -8.08 1.64 0.87
CA PHE A 21 -7.26 1.82 -0.34
C PHE A 21 -7.48 3.17 -1.03
N MET A 22 -8.72 3.66 -1.05
CA MET A 22 -9.12 4.89 -1.74
C MET A 22 -8.88 6.16 -0.92
N GLU A 23 -8.61 6.01 0.38
CA GLU A 23 -8.25 7.10 1.27
C GLU A 23 -7.08 7.93 0.67
N PRO A 24 -7.25 9.25 0.44
CA PRO A 24 -6.24 10.09 -0.20
C PRO A 24 -4.86 10.08 0.49
N LYS A 25 -4.80 9.93 1.82
CA LYS A 25 -3.51 9.82 2.55
C LYS A 25 -2.79 8.50 2.32
N ASN A 26 -3.48 7.46 1.87
CA ASN A 26 -2.89 6.16 1.64
C ASN A 26 -1.72 6.30 0.64
N ARG A 27 -0.56 5.70 0.95
CA ARG A 27 0.65 5.78 0.11
C ARG A 27 0.43 5.34 -1.33
N TYR A 28 -0.55 4.46 -1.57
CA TYR A 28 -0.94 4.04 -2.90
C TYR A 28 -1.53 5.19 -3.71
N GLN A 29 -2.39 6.01 -3.09
CA GLN A 29 -3.01 7.16 -3.73
C GLN A 29 -2.05 8.35 -3.82
N SER A 30 -1.34 8.64 -2.74
CA SER A 30 -0.56 9.88 -2.60
C SER A 30 0.85 9.82 -3.17
N SER A 31 1.45 8.65 -3.28
CA SER A 31 2.84 8.49 -3.74
C SER A 31 2.98 7.51 -4.89
N TRP A 32 2.37 6.32 -4.82
CA TRP A 32 2.54 5.33 -5.87
C TRP A 32 1.76 5.69 -7.14
N LYS A 33 0.51 6.14 -7.03
CA LYS A 33 -0.32 6.46 -8.20
C LYS A 33 0.33 7.45 -9.17
N PRO A 34 0.90 8.59 -8.71
CA PRO A 34 1.57 9.52 -9.61
C PRO A 34 2.79 8.90 -10.31
N ASP A 35 3.66 8.22 -9.55
CA ASP A 35 4.85 7.54 -10.08
C ASP A 35 4.50 6.43 -11.11
N TYR A 36 3.39 5.71 -10.84
CA TYR A 36 2.87 4.67 -11.71
C TYR A 36 2.34 5.27 -13.02
N ARG A 37 1.54 6.34 -12.92
CA ARG A 37 1.01 7.08 -14.07
C ARG A 37 2.14 7.57 -14.98
N GLU A 38 3.10 8.28 -14.40
CA GLU A 38 4.26 8.80 -15.12
C GLU A 38 5.02 7.69 -15.86
N THR A 39 5.16 6.53 -15.22
CA THR A 39 5.84 5.38 -15.84
C THR A 39 5.05 4.82 -17.02
N VAL A 40 3.74 4.62 -16.88
CA VAL A 40 2.88 4.09 -17.96
C VAL A 40 2.87 5.07 -19.13
N ASP A 41 2.72 6.36 -18.88
CA ASP A 41 2.70 7.40 -19.92
C ASP A 41 4.03 7.46 -20.67
N LYS A 42 5.17 7.41 -19.95
CA LYS A 42 6.50 7.38 -20.55
C LYS A 42 6.74 6.13 -21.39
N VAL A 43 6.31 4.97 -20.91
CA VAL A 43 6.46 3.70 -21.65
C VAL A 43 5.62 3.74 -22.92
N LYS A 44 4.37 4.18 -22.83
CA LYS A 44 3.49 4.32 -23.98
C LYS A 44 4.07 5.27 -25.03
N ALA A 45 4.50 6.47 -24.63
CA ALA A 45 5.13 7.43 -25.53
C ALA A 45 6.39 6.86 -26.21
N ALA A 46 7.25 6.16 -25.48
CA ALA A 46 8.45 5.55 -26.05
C ALA A 46 8.14 4.44 -27.07
N ILE A 47 7.04 3.71 -26.91
CA ILE A 47 6.59 2.71 -27.91
C ILE A 47 6.04 3.42 -29.14
N ASP A 48 5.14 4.39 -28.95
CA ASP A 48 4.49 5.14 -30.03
C ASP A 48 5.52 5.91 -30.89
N GLU A 49 6.60 6.39 -30.28
CA GLU A 49 7.69 7.11 -30.93
C GLU A 49 8.83 6.20 -31.45
N GLY A 50 8.72 4.87 -31.30
CA GLY A 50 9.75 3.92 -31.75
C GLY A 50 11.05 3.96 -30.94
N ARG A 51 11.04 4.57 -29.75
CA ARG A 51 12.17 4.73 -28.83
C ARG A 51 12.23 3.63 -27.76
N VAL A 52 11.88 2.39 -28.11
CA VAL A 52 11.82 1.26 -27.15
C VAL A 52 13.15 1.00 -26.45
N GLY A 53 14.29 1.33 -27.08
CA GLY A 53 15.61 1.24 -26.44
C GLY A 53 15.72 2.02 -25.13
N ASP A 54 15.02 3.16 -25.02
CA ASP A 54 15.07 4.07 -23.88
C ASP A 54 14.38 3.50 -22.63
N ILE A 55 13.51 2.49 -22.81
CA ILE A 55 12.69 1.92 -21.75
C ILE A 55 13.09 0.49 -21.36
N VAL A 56 14.08 -0.12 -22.03
CA VAL A 56 14.56 -1.48 -21.72
C VAL A 56 15.01 -1.56 -20.26
N ASP A 57 15.83 -0.62 -19.81
CA ASP A 57 16.34 -0.63 -18.42
C ASP A 57 15.23 -0.36 -17.41
N LYS A 58 14.25 0.47 -17.75
CA LYS A 58 13.07 0.72 -16.92
C LYS A 58 12.27 -0.57 -16.71
N ILE A 59 12.07 -1.38 -17.75
CA ILE A 59 11.26 -2.61 -17.69
C ILE A 59 12.03 -3.79 -17.10
N TRP A 60 13.27 -3.99 -17.51
CA TRP A 60 14.01 -5.25 -17.27
C TRP A 60 15.10 -5.14 -16.21
N LEU A 61 15.70 -3.97 -16.01
CA LEU A 61 16.85 -3.82 -15.12
C LEU A 61 16.50 -3.15 -13.78
N THR A 62 15.70 -2.08 -13.81
CA THR A 62 15.42 -1.24 -12.65
C THR A 62 14.72 -2.06 -11.55
N PRO A 63 15.24 -2.10 -10.30
CA PRO A 63 14.62 -2.89 -9.24
C PRO A 63 13.18 -2.50 -8.92
N ASN A 64 12.89 -1.21 -8.86
CA ASN A 64 11.53 -0.69 -8.73
C ASN A 64 11.23 0.24 -9.91
N ASN A 65 10.43 -0.24 -10.86
CA ASN A 65 10.07 0.54 -12.03
C ASN A 65 8.82 1.43 -11.81
N ARG A 66 8.30 1.50 -10.58
CA ARG A 66 7.04 2.19 -10.21
C ARG A 66 5.75 1.53 -10.70
N VAL A 67 5.84 0.42 -11.44
CA VAL A 67 4.72 -0.51 -11.66
C VAL A 67 4.80 -1.66 -10.67
N CYS A 68 5.99 -2.24 -10.49
CA CYS A 68 6.23 -3.36 -9.61
C CYS A 68 7.70 -3.39 -9.14
N ASN A 69 7.90 -3.69 -7.85
CA ASN A 69 9.22 -3.99 -7.31
C ASN A 69 9.50 -5.50 -7.42
N ILE A 70 10.61 -5.84 -8.07
CA ILE A 70 10.98 -7.24 -8.32
C ILE A 70 11.74 -7.91 -7.18
N GLY A 71 12.23 -7.14 -6.19
CA GLY A 71 13.06 -7.66 -5.11
C GLY A 71 14.22 -8.53 -5.64
N GLN A 72 14.32 -9.76 -5.16
CA GLN A 72 15.35 -10.72 -5.58
C GLN A 72 15.06 -11.39 -6.95
N GLY A 73 13.98 -11.01 -7.64
CA GLY A 73 13.55 -11.60 -8.91
C GLY A 73 14.21 -11.05 -10.18
N GLY A 74 15.06 -10.01 -10.07
CA GLY A 74 15.72 -9.37 -11.21
C GLY A 74 16.88 -10.15 -11.81
N LEU A 75 17.29 -9.74 -13.01
CA LEU A 75 18.56 -10.13 -13.62
C LEU A 75 19.64 -9.09 -13.32
N GLY A 76 20.90 -9.50 -13.35
CA GLY A 76 22.03 -8.57 -13.23
C GLY A 76 22.18 -7.72 -14.49
N ALA A 77 22.75 -6.52 -14.34
CA ALA A 77 23.02 -5.59 -15.45
C ALA A 77 23.81 -6.25 -16.58
N GLU A 78 24.78 -7.10 -16.25
CA GLU A 78 25.56 -7.90 -17.20
C GLU A 78 24.66 -8.72 -18.14
N SER A 79 23.66 -9.44 -17.61
CA SER A 79 22.76 -10.26 -18.43
C SER A 79 21.81 -9.44 -19.29
N ILE A 80 21.33 -8.29 -18.79
CA ILE A 80 20.45 -7.41 -19.58
C ILE A 80 21.25 -6.72 -20.70
N ASN A 81 22.45 -6.23 -20.40
CA ASN A 81 23.30 -5.55 -21.37
C ASN A 81 23.84 -6.51 -22.45
N GLY A 82 24.19 -7.74 -22.07
CA GLY A 82 24.65 -8.75 -23.02
C GLY A 82 23.57 -9.26 -23.98
N LEU A 83 22.28 -9.05 -23.66
CA LEU A 83 21.13 -9.46 -24.46
C LEU A 83 20.22 -8.25 -24.80
N ARG A 84 20.81 -7.06 -24.94
CA ARG A 84 20.03 -5.81 -25.00
C ARG A 84 19.10 -5.74 -26.20
N GLU A 85 19.55 -6.14 -27.38
CA GLU A 85 18.72 -6.15 -28.59
C GLU A 85 17.61 -7.20 -28.50
N GLU A 86 17.88 -8.35 -27.86
CA GLU A 86 16.87 -9.37 -27.62
C GLU A 86 15.80 -8.90 -26.63
N PHE A 87 16.18 -8.18 -25.56
CA PHE A 87 15.21 -7.57 -24.64
C PHE A 87 14.41 -6.45 -25.30
N LYS A 88 15.01 -5.67 -26.22
CA LYS A 88 14.31 -4.67 -27.01
C LYS A 88 13.29 -5.31 -27.95
N ALA A 89 13.67 -6.35 -28.68
CA ALA A 89 12.77 -7.13 -29.53
C ALA A 89 11.63 -7.76 -28.71
N LEU A 90 11.96 -8.36 -27.56
CA LEU A 90 10.96 -8.93 -26.65
C LEU A 90 9.97 -7.87 -26.13
N THR A 91 10.44 -6.65 -25.86
CA THR A 91 9.59 -5.54 -25.42
C THR A 91 8.58 -5.14 -26.51
N LEU A 92 9.03 -5.07 -27.77
CA LEU A 92 8.15 -4.82 -28.93
C LEU A 92 7.14 -5.95 -29.15
N GLU A 93 7.58 -7.22 -29.05
CA GLU A 93 6.71 -8.39 -29.18
C GLU A 93 5.63 -8.42 -28.10
N ILE A 94 5.98 -8.08 -26.85
CA ILE A 94 5.00 -8.00 -25.76
C ILE A 94 4.06 -6.82 -26.02
N ALA A 95 4.57 -5.62 -26.33
CA ALA A 95 3.75 -4.44 -26.59
C ALA A 95 2.69 -4.65 -27.70
N ALA A 96 3.01 -5.50 -28.69
CA ALA A 96 2.08 -5.85 -29.77
C ALA A 96 1.05 -6.91 -29.36
N ASP A 97 1.34 -7.76 -28.37
CA ASP A 97 0.50 -8.89 -27.98
C ASP A 97 0.56 -9.14 -26.46
N GLY A 98 -0.37 -8.52 -25.74
CA GLY A 98 -0.54 -8.72 -24.30
C GLY A 98 -1.24 -10.03 -23.92
N SER A 99 -1.42 -11.01 -24.80
CA SER A 99 -2.20 -12.21 -24.49
C SER A 99 -1.51 -13.18 -23.50
N PRO A 100 -2.27 -14.00 -22.78
CA PRO A 100 -1.70 -15.07 -21.94
C PRO A 100 -0.90 -16.12 -22.74
N GLU A 101 -1.17 -16.25 -24.03
CA GLU A 101 -0.44 -17.14 -24.93
C GLU A 101 0.93 -16.54 -25.27
N LYS A 102 1.01 -15.23 -25.53
CA LYS A 102 2.29 -14.53 -25.66
C LYS A 102 3.11 -14.63 -24.38
N TYR A 103 2.49 -14.47 -23.21
CA TYR A 103 3.16 -14.66 -21.93
C TYR A 103 3.82 -16.04 -21.82
N ARG A 104 3.10 -17.11 -22.23
CA ARG A 104 3.63 -18.47 -22.26
C ARG A 104 4.82 -18.59 -23.22
N GLN A 105 4.74 -18.01 -24.41
CA GLN A 105 5.84 -18.00 -25.38
C GLN A 105 7.09 -17.31 -24.84
N VAL A 106 6.93 -16.13 -24.23
CA VAL A 106 8.03 -15.38 -23.59
C VAL A 106 8.65 -16.19 -22.46
N LEU A 107 7.83 -16.82 -21.61
CA LEU A 107 8.30 -17.68 -20.53
C LEU A 107 9.15 -18.85 -21.05
N LEU A 108 8.72 -19.51 -22.12
CA LEU A 108 9.47 -20.59 -22.76
C LEU A 108 10.79 -20.09 -23.36
N ARG A 109 10.78 -18.94 -24.05
CA ARG A 109 11.98 -18.33 -24.62
C ARG A 109 13.02 -18.01 -23.54
N LEU A 110 12.62 -17.40 -22.43
CA LEU A 110 13.54 -17.06 -21.33
C LEU A 110 13.96 -18.30 -20.52
N THR A 111 13.15 -19.36 -20.52
CA THR A 111 13.57 -20.66 -19.97
C THR A 111 14.72 -21.21 -20.79
N LYS A 112 14.62 -21.18 -22.13
CA LYS A 112 15.70 -21.56 -23.02
C LYS A 112 16.97 -20.71 -22.81
N TRP A 113 16.84 -19.39 -22.66
CA TRP A 113 18.01 -18.54 -22.35
C TRP A 113 18.72 -18.90 -21.05
N ARG A 114 17.99 -19.34 -20.02
CA ARG A 114 18.59 -19.85 -18.79
C ARG A 114 19.31 -21.18 -19.05
N ASP A 115 18.67 -22.09 -19.77
CA ASP A 115 19.20 -23.43 -20.02
C ASP A 115 20.46 -23.39 -20.90
N ASP A 116 20.49 -22.45 -21.85
CA ASP A 116 21.64 -22.12 -22.70
C ASP A 116 22.68 -21.24 -21.96
N LYS A 117 22.49 -20.97 -20.66
CA LYS A 117 23.37 -20.17 -19.78
C LYS A 117 23.59 -18.71 -20.20
N LEU A 118 22.73 -18.17 -21.06
CA LEU A 118 22.71 -16.73 -21.41
C LEU A 118 22.21 -15.87 -20.23
N THR A 119 21.41 -16.46 -19.33
CA THR A 119 21.00 -15.83 -18.08
C THR A 119 21.23 -16.75 -16.89
N LYS A 120 21.56 -16.19 -15.72
CA LYS A 120 21.87 -16.97 -14.50
C LYS A 120 20.63 -17.65 -13.88
N LYS A 121 19.42 -17.17 -14.21
CA LYS A 121 18.13 -17.69 -13.69
C LYS A 121 16.97 -17.25 -14.58
N LEU A 122 15.84 -17.95 -14.46
CA LEU A 122 14.59 -17.58 -15.14
C LEU A 122 13.88 -16.43 -14.40
N PRO A 123 13.74 -15.23 -14.99
CA PRO A 123 13.22 -14.07 -14.27
C PRO A 123 11.70 -13.93 -14.37
N ARG A 124 10.94 -14.85 -13.76
CA ARG A 124 9.46 -14.88 -13.86
C ARG A 124 8.78 -13.55 -13.48
N LEU A 125 9.28 -12.87 -12.45
CA LEU A 125 8.73 -11.59 -12.01
C LEU A 125 8.99 -10.47 -13.03
N LEU A 126 10.13 -10.49 -13.74
CA LEU A 126 10.39 -9.54 -14.82
C LEU A 126 9.41 -9.70 -15.97
N ILE A 127 9.11 -10.96 -16.34
CA ILE A 127 8.16 -11.25 -17.42
C ILE A 127 6.79 -10.70 -17.05
N GLY A 128 6.27 -11.04 -15.86
CA GLY A 128 4.96 -10.51 -15.42
C GLY A 128 4.94 -8.99 -15.33
N ARG A 129 6.05 -8.37 -14.90
CA ARG A 129 6.19 -6.91 -14.85
C ARG A 129 6.18 -6.27 -16.23
N ALA A 130 6.81 -6.88 -17.24
CA ALA A 130 6.78 -6.37 -18.61
C ALA A 130 5.33 -6.31 -19.12
N PHE A 131 4.56 -7.39 -18.96
CA PHE A 131 3.13 -7.41 -19.32
C PHE A 131 2.33 -6.38 -18.52
N ALA A 132 2.52 -6.28 -17.20
CA ALA A 132 1.82 -5.29 -16.37
C ALA A 132 2.18 -3.83 -16.70
N THR A 133 3.38 -3.59 -17.24
CA THR A 133 3.85 -2.25 -17.62
C THR A 133 3.37 -1.86 -19.02
N LEU A 134 3.38 -2.82 -19.96
CA LEU A 134 3.05 -2.60 -21.37
C LEU A 134 1.53 -2.68 -21.65
N HIS A 135 0.81 -3.43 -20.81
CA HIS A 135 -0.63 -3.68 -20.95
C HIS A 135 -1.41 -3.40 -19.66
N PRO A 136 -1.34 -2.17 -19.11
CA PRO A 136 -2.03 -1.82 -17.87
C PRO A 136 -3.56 -1.95 -17.99
N GLU A 137 -4.13 -1.91 -19.19
CA GLU A 137 -5.56 -2.09 -19.43
C GLU A 137 -6.07 -3.49 -19.05
N VAL A 138 -5.22 -4.52 -19.14
CA VAL A 138 -5.59 -5.92 -18.86
C VAL A 138 -4.78 -6.60 -17.75
N TYR A 139 -3.71 -5.99 -17.24
CA TYR A 139 -2.90 -6.55 -16.15
C TYR A 139 -2.78 -5.64 -14.93
N HIS A 140 -2.80 -6.26 -13.74
CA HIS A 140 -2.52 -5.62 -12.46
C HIS A 140 -1.04 -5.73 -12.07
N THR A 141 -0.63 -5.00 -11.02
CA THR A 141 0.79 -4.89 -10.60
C THR A 141 1.32 -6.07 -9.76
N LEU A 142 0.45 -6.95 -9.25
CA LEU A 142 0.82 -8.12 -8.45
C LEU A 142 1.32 -9.30 -9.29
N VAL A 143 2.61 -9.28 -9.67
CA VAL A 143 3.18 -10.23 -10.65
C VAL A 143 3.66 -11.57 -10.08
N ALA A 144 3.59 -11.77 -8.77
CA ALA A 144 4.00 -13.00 -8.11
C ALA A 144 2.80 -13.98 -7.99
N PRO A 145 2.85 -15.19 -8.59
CA PRO A 145 1.70 -16.10 -8.64
C PRO A 145 1.12 -16.46 -7.26
N HIS A 146 1.97 -16.83 -6.31
CA HIS A 146 1.52 -17.21 -4.96
C HIS A 146 0.89 -16.04 -4.18
N MET A 147 1.22 -14.79 -4.52
CA MET A 147 0.59 -13.61 -3.92
C MET A 147 -0.79 -13.37 -4.55
N GLN A 148 -0.87 -13.50 -5.88
CA GLN A 148 -2.12 -13.44 -6.63
C GLN A 148 -3.11 -14.52 -6.18
N ASP A 149 -2.66 -15.75 -5.93
CA ASP A 149 -3.53 -16.82 -5.44
C ASP A 149 -4.16 -16.45 -4.08
N LYS A 150 -3.40 -15.81 -3.17
CA LYS A 150 -3.96 -15.32 -1.90
C LYS A 150 -5.00 -14.22 -2.08
N VAL A 151 -4.75 -13.27 -2.97
CA VAL A 151 -5.71 -12.19 -3.28
C VAL A 151 -6.96 -12.77 -3.95
N SER A 152 -6.79 -13.75 -4.84
CA SER A 152 -7.90 -14.44 -5.50
C SER A 152 -8.77 -15.17 -4.49
N GLN A 153 -8.17 -15.83 -3.50
CA GLN A 153 -8.90 -16.46 -2.40
C GLN A 153 -9.70 -15.43 -1.58
N TRP A 154 -9.10 -14.29 -1.24
CA TRP A 154 -9.82 -13.23 -0.54
C TRP A 154 -10.98 -12.68 -1.38
N LEU A 155 -10.79 -12.48 -2.69
CA LEU A 155 -11.87 -12.03 -3.58
C LEU A 155 -12.95 -13.09 -3.81
N TYR A 156 -12.61 -14.38 -3.76
CA TYR A 156 -13.59 -15.45 -3.76
C TYR A 156 -14.51 -15.33 -2.54
N GLU A 157 -13.91 -15.24 -1.35
CA GLU A 157 -14.63 -15.12 -0.08
C GLU A 157 -15.49 -13.85 0.00
N ASN A 158 -15.03 -12.76 -0.62
CA ASN A 158 -15.64 -11.45 -0.43
C ASN A 158 -16.52 -10.97 -1.58
N THR A 159 -16.29 -11.47 -2.80
CA THR A 159 -16.99 -11.01 -4.02
C THR A 159 -17.51 -12.17 -4.88
N GLY A 160 -17.16 -13.43 -4.54
CA GLY A 160 -17.48 -14.61 -5.35
C GLY A 160 -16.58 -14.79 -6.57
N PHE A 161 -15.44 -14.08 -6.65
CA PHE A 161 -14.49 -14.22 -7.77
C PHE A 161 -13.88 -15.62 -7.82
N SER A 162 -13.98 -16.30 -8.95
CA SER A 162 -13.29 -17.57 -9.19
C SER A 162 -12.17 -17.38 -10.20
N ALA A 163 -10.93 -17.58 -9.77
CA ALA A 163 -9.79 -17.55 -10.68
C ALA A 163 -9.85 -18.72 -11.67
N PRO A 164 -9.58 -18.50 -12.97
CA PRO A 164 -9.49 -19.59 -13.93
C PRO A 164 -8.22 -20.42 -13.72
N GLU A 165 -8.23 -21.61 -14.30
CA GLU A 165 -7.02 -22.41 -14.47
C GLU A 165 -6.03 -21.75 -15.44
N GLY A 166 -4.75 -22.14 -15.35
CA GLY A 166 -3.70 -21.70 -16.27
C GLY A 166 -2.55 -20.93 -15.62
N ASN A 167 -1.76 -20.26 -16.46
CA ASN A 167 -0.59 -19.49 -16.02
C ASN A 167 -1.00 -18.17 -15.33
N TRP A 168 -0.01 -17.45 -14.78
CA TRP A 168 -0.22 -16.15 -14.12
C TRP A 168 -1.01 -15.16 -14.98
N ALA A 169 -0.74 -15.10 -16.30
CA ALA A 169 -1.38 -14.12 -17.17
C ALA A 169 -2.89 -14.37 -17.34
N HIS A 170 -3.32 -15.64 -17.42
CA HIS A 170 -4.75 -15.98 -17.44
C HIS A 170 -5.46 -15.50 -16.18
N LYS A 171 -4.89 -15.84 -15.02
CA LYS A 171 -5.41 -15.42 -13.71
C LYS A 171 -5.40 -13.90 -13.57
N ALA A 172 -4.36 -13.23 -14.08
CA ALA A 172 -4.21 -11.78 -13.98
C ALA A 172 -5.24 -11.05 -14.84
N GLN A 173 -5.45 -11.45 -16.08
CA GLN A 173 -6.48 -10.85 -16.92
C GLN A 173 -7.88 -11.07 -16.36
N ALA A 174 -8.18 -12.27 -15.84
CA ALA A 174 -9.46 -12.56 -15.21
C ALA A 174 -9.69 -11.71 -13.96
N LEU A 175 -8.67 -11.57 -13.11
CA LEU A 175 -8.73 -10.71 -11.93
C LEU A 175 -8.90 -9.22 -12.31
N THR A 176 -8.14 -8.73 -13.28
CA THR A 176 -8.28 -7.35 -13.78
C THR A 176 -9.68 -7.09 -14.34
N LYS A 177 -10.24 -8.03 -15.10
CA LYS A 177 -11.60 -7.95 -15.64
C LYS A 177 -12.64 -7.93 -14.52
N HIS A 178 -12.49 -8.80 -13.52
CA HIS A 178 -13.37 -8.83 -12.35
C HIS A 178 -13.37 -7.49 -11.61
N LEU A 179 -12.18 -6.96 -11.28
CA LEU A 179 -12.06 -5.66 -10.63
C LEU A 179 -12.59 -4.51 -11.50
N GLY A 180 -12.42 -4.58 -12.83
CA GLY A 180 -12.95 -3.58 -13.77
C GLY A 180 -14.48 -3.58 -13.85
N SER A 181 -15.15 -4.67 -13.45
CA SER A 181 -16.61 -4.73 -13.35
C SER A 181 -17.15 -4.00 -12.12
N LEU A 182 -16.29 -3.65 -11.16
CA LEU A 182 -16.69 -2.91 -9.96
C LEU A 182 -16.85 -1.43 -10.31
N ALA A 183 -18.02 -0.88 -10.01
CA ALA A 183 -18.33 0.54 -10.28
C ALA A 183 -17.30 1.52 -9.71
N ILE A 184 -16.65 1.19 -8.60
CA ILE A 184 -15.63 2.07 -8.00
C ILE A 184 -14.34 2.19 -8.85
N PHE A 185 -14.08 1.20 -9.70
CA PHE A 185 -12.87 1.09 -10.54
C PHE A 185 -13.14 1.24 -12.04
N SER A 186 -14.39 1.48 -12.47
CA SER A 186 -14.78 1.45 -13.89
C SER A 186 -13.96 2.38 -14.79
N ASP A 187 -13.48 3.50 -14.25
CA ASP A 187 -12.66 4.52 -14.93
C ASP A 187 -11.30 4.73 -14.26
N LYS A 188 -10.93 3.88 -13.30
CA LYS A 188 -9.73 4.04 -12.46
C LYS A 188 -8.74 2.90 -12.65
N ILE A 189 -8.19 2.81 -13.87
CA ILE A 189 -7.27 1.73 -14.27
C ILE A 189 -6.07 1.60 -13.32
N LEU A 190 -5.47 2.71 -12.90
CA LEU A 190 -4.28 2.67 -12.03
C LEU A 190 -4.62 2.14 -10.65
N GLU A 191 -5.68 2.66 -10.04
CA GLU A 191 -6.22 2.21 -8.77
C GLU A 191 -6.58 0.72 -8.83
N ARG A 192 -7.34 0.30 -9.84
CA ARG A 192 -7.70 -1.10 -10.10
C ARG A 192 -6.47 -2.00 -10.15
N ASN A 193 -5.41 -1.57 -10.82
CA ASN A 193 -4.19 -2.37 -10.99
C ASN A 193 -3.33 -2.43 -9.73
N MET A 194 -3.36 -1.40 -8.89
CA MET A 194 -2.65 -1.35 -7.62
C MET A 194 -3.38 -2.09 -6.50
N PHE A 195 -4.71 -2.15 -6.55
CA PHE A 195 -5.55 -2.71 -5.48
C PHE A 195 -5.17 -4.15 -5.08
N PRO A 196 -4.86 -5.09 -5.99
CA PRO A 196 -4.39 -6.43 -5.59
C PRO A 196 -3.16 -6.41 -4.69
N TRP A 197 -2.21 -5.50 -4.93
CA TRP A 197 -1.02 -5.37 -4.08
C TRP A 197 -1.41 -4.86 -2.69
N PHE A 198 -2.34 -3.89 -2.62
CA PHE A 198 -2.90 -3.40 -1.36
C PHE A 198 -3.60 -4.50 -0.56
N VAL A 199 -4.47 -5.28 -1.20
CA VAL A 199 -5.13 -6.41 -0.54
C VAL A 199 -4.08 -7.36 0.00
N PHE A 200 -3.12 -7.77 -0.82
CA PHE A 200 -2.06 -8.69 -0.38
C PHE A 200 -1.30 -8.19 0.86
N GLU A 201 -0.96 -6.90 0.93
CA GLU A 201 -0.30 -6.32 2.10
C GLU A 201 -1.17 -6.31 3.36
N GLN A 202 -2.49 -6.18 3.19
CA GLN A 202 -3.46 -6.25 4.28
C GLN A 202 -3.76 -7.69 4.72
N LEU A 203 -3.59 -8.69 3.84
CA LEU A 203 -3.87 -10.08 4.22
C LEU A 203 -2.89 -10.57 5.30
N ARG A 204 -3.47 -10.88 6.47
CA ARG A 204 -2.75 -11.53 7.58
C ARG A 204 -2.22 -12.88 7.11
N ASN A 205 -1.01 -13.25 7.53
CA ASN A 205 -0.46 -14.57 7.21
C ASN A 205 -1.28 -15.69 7.92
N LYS A 206 -0.96 -16.96 7.64
CA LYS A 206 -1.65 -18.14 8.21
C LYS A 206 -1.74 -18.16 9.76
N LYS A 207 -0.97 -17.32 10.47
CA LYS A 207 -1.01 -17.17 11.93
C LYS A 207 -1.81 -15.95 12.40
N HIS A 208 -2.63 -15.33 11.54
CA HIS A 208 -3.29 -14.05 11.82
C HIS A 208 -2.30 -12.91 12.11
N VAL A 209 -1.09 -12.94 11.52
CA VAL A 209 -0.11 -11.86 11.69
C VAL A 209 0.12 -11.20 10.34
N VAL A 210 -0.23 -9.93 10.19
CA VAL A 210 0.33 -9.11 9.10
C VAL A 210 1.86 -9.13 9.28
N PRO A 211 2.67 -9.43 8.26
CA PRO A 211 4.11 -9.41 8.38
C PRO A 211 4.58 -8.07 8.99
N PHE A 212 5.10 -8.12 10.22
CA PHE A 212 5.62 -6.95 10.88
C PHE A 212 6.93 -6.54 10.21
N LYS A 213 7.04 -5.26 9.84
CA LYS A 213 8.26 -4.69 9.30
C LYS A 213 8.76 -3.60 10.23
N ALA A 214 9.82 -3.91 10.97
CA ALA A 214 10.52 -2.92 11.78
C ALA A 214 11.10 -1.79 10.91
N GLY A 215 11.20 -0.62 11.51
CA GLY A 215 11.78 0.58 10.92
C GLY A 215 10.75 1.63 10.51
N HIS A 216 11.28 2.73 10.01
CA HIS A 216 10.55 3.90 9.58
C HIS A 216 11.07 4.37 8.23
N THR A 217 10.18 4.87 7.39
CA THR A 217 10.53 5.54 6.15
C THR A 217 10.04 6.97 6.26
N LYS A 218 10.99 7.92 6.37
CA LYS A 218 10.66 9.34 6.45
C LYS A 218 9.87 9.74 5.20
N ARG A 219 8.67 10.28 5.39
CA ARG A 219 7.86 10.80 4.29
C ARG A 219 8.37 12.18 3.84
N PRO A 220 8.18 12.55 2.56
CA PRO A 220 8.57 13.86 2.08
C PRO A 220 7.86 14.96 2.84
N ASP A 221 8.59 16.03 3.14
CA ASP A 221 8.07 17.23 3.82
C ASP A 221 7.30 18.18 2.86
N GLU A 222 7.12 17.77 1.58
CA GLU A 222 6.54 18.60 0.50
C GLU A 222 5.49 17.87 -0.37
N ALA A 223 5.18 16.59 -0.10
CA ALA A 223 4.23 15.83 -0.90
C ALA A 223 2.79 16.41 -0.85
N TYR A 224 1.91 15.91 -1.71
CA TYR A 224 0.46 16.23 -1.76
C TYR A 224 0.05 17.52 -2.51
N TYR A 225 0.65 17.78 -3.69
CA TYR A 225 0.34 18.95 -4.51
C TYR A 225 -1.15 19.12 -4.89
N ASP A 226 -1.90 18.03 -4.96
CA ASP A 226 -3.31 18.05 -5.40
C ASP A 226 -4.32 18.32 -4.27
N LEU A 227 -3.85 18.55 -3.03
CA LEU A 227 -4.73 18.75 -1.88
C LEU A 227 -4.88 20.20 -1.43
N PRO A 228 -6.04 20.55 -0.84
CA PRO A 228 -6.25 21.82 -0.17
C PRO A 228 -5.13 22.13 0.84
N ALA A 229 -4.70 23.39 0.87
CA ALA A 229 -3.55 23.83 1.68
C ALA A 229 -3.67 23.46 3.17
N ALA A 230 -4.87 23.57 3.75
CA ALA A 230 -5.11 23.19 5.14
C ALA A 230 -4.89 21.69 5.40
N GLN A 231 -5.37 20.82 4.51
CA GLN A 231 -5.18 19.37 4.61
C GLN A 231 -3.72 19.00 4.45
N ARG A 232 -3.03 19.61 3.47
CA ARG A 232 -1.59 19.44 3.30
C ARG A 232 -0.81 19.81 4.55
N LYS A 233 -1.09 20.96 5.16
CA LYS A 233 -0.41 21.39 6.40
C LYS A 233 -0.59 20.38 7.53
N MET A 234 -1.81 19.86 7.71
CA MET A 234 -2.07 18.82 8.72
C MET A 234 -1.26 17.55 8.45
N TRP A 235 -1.18 17.11 7.20
CA TRP A 235 -0.48 15.87 6.84
C TRP A 235 1.03 15.99 6.97
N LEU A 236 1.61 17.12 6.55
CA LEU A 236 3.03 17.39 6.78
C LEU A 236 3.37 17.39 8.27
N ARG A 237 2.48 17.95 9.10
CA ARG A 237 2.65 17.94 10.56
C ARG A 237 2.53 16.52 11.14
N HIS A 238 1.60 15.70 10.64
CA HIS A 238 1.49 14.30 11.02
C HIS A 238 2.76 13.51 10.68
N ASN A 239 3.33 13.69 9.48
CA ASN A 239 4.59 13.04 9.08
C ASN A 239 5.76 13.39 10.01
N LYS A 240 5.87 14.66 10.42
CA LYS A 240 6.88 15.09 11.41
C LYS A 240 6.65 14.40 12.76
N LEU A 241 5.40 14.34 13.24
CA LEU A 241 5.08 13.68 14.50
C LEU A 241 5.36 12.19 14.48
N GLN A 242 5.07 11.52 13.36
CA GLN A 242 5.37 10.09 13.21
C GLN A 242 6.88 9.84 13.23
N THR A 243 7.68 10.71 12.60
CA THR A 243 9.14 10.62 12.63
C THR A 243 9.67 10.76 14.07
N GLU A 244 9.16 11.74 14.82
CA GLU A 244 9.58 11.95 16.21
C GLU A 244 9.08 10.84 17.14
N LEU A 245 7.85 10.38 16.97
CA LEU A 245 7.32 9.21 17.70
C LEU A 245 8.19 7.98 17.44
N PHE A 246 8.54 7.70 16.18
CA PHE A 246 9.42 6.59 15.86
C PHE A 246 10.77 6.71 16.57
N ARG A 247 11.39 7.90 16.56
CA ARG A 247 12.66 8.15 17.24
C ARG A 247 12.57 7.82 18.74
N LEU A 248 11.50 8.28 19.40
CA LEU A 248 11.27 8.04 20.83
C LEU A 248 11.07 6.54 21.13
N LEU A 249 10.21 5.89 20.34
CA LEU A 249 9.91 4.47 20.52
C LEU A 249 11.11 3.59 20.19
N ASP A 250 11.88 3.89 19.15
CA ASP A 250 13.03 3.06 18.75
C ASP A 250 14.18 3.19 19.75
N HIS A 251 14.33 4.36 20.37
CA HIS A 251 15.25 4.52 21.50
C HIS A 251 14.87 3.61 22.69
N GLU A 252 13.57 3.46 22.98
CA GLU A 252 13.06 2.64 24.09
C GLU A 252 13.05 1.13 23.76
N PHE A 253 12.53 0.75 22.58
CA PHE A 253 12.21 -0.63 22.21
C PHE A 253 13.16 -1.27 21.19
N LYS A 254 14.07 -0.50 20.58
CA LYS A 254 15.19 -0.93 19.70
C LYS A 254 14.85 -2.02 18.69
N GLY A 255 14.46 -1.63 17.48
CA GLY A 255 14.20 -2.57 16.38
C GLY A 255 12.89 -3.35 16.48
N LEU A 256 12.08 -3.10 17.53
CA LEU A 256 10.73 -3.64 17.69
C LEU A 256 9.63 -2.68 17.22
N VAL A 257 10.01 -1.54 16.64
CA VAL A 257 9.09 -0.47 16.23
C VAL A 257 8.92 -0.47 14.71
N GLY A 258 7.68 -0.41 14.24
CA GLY A 258 7.36 -0.22 12.82
C GLY A 258 6.30 0.86 12.66
N THR A 259 6.50 1.79 11.73
CA THR A 259 5.47 2.78 11.34
C THR A 259 4.67 2.31 10.14
N GLU A 260 3.45 2.81 9.95
CA GLU A 260 2.57 2.50 8.81
C GLU A 260 2.38 0.99 8.60
N GLN A 261 2.07 0.27 9.69
CA GLN A 261 1.89 -1.17 9.66
C GLN A 261 0.45 -1.49 9.26
N SER A 262 0.25 -2.36 8.26
CA SER A 262 -1.09 -2.79 7.86
C SER A 262 -1.83 -3.42 9.04
N THR A 263 -3.10 -3.05 9.20
CA THR A 263 -3.94 -3.52 10.32
C THR A 263 -4.69 -4.80 9.95
N GLY A 264 -4.82 -5.08 8.66
CA GLY A 264 -5.61 -6.17 8.10
C GLY A 264 -7.08 -5.85 7.89
N SER A 265 -7.51 -4.62 8.22
CA SER A 265 -8.85 -4.09 7.97
C SER A 265 -8.90 -3.09 6.81
N GLY A 266 -7.80 -2.95 6.05
CA GLY A 266 -7.64 -1.88 5.05
C GLY A 266 -6.97 -0.62 5.61
N GLY A 267 -6.69 -0.57 6.91
CA GLY A 267 -5.99 0.54 7.55
C GLY A 267 -4.48 0.35 7.66
N TYR A 268 -3.81 1.41 8.12
CA TYR A 268 -2.43 1.38 8.58
C TYR A 268 -2.37 2.03 9.96
N ALA A 269 -1.77 1.33 10.92
CA ALA A 269 -1.45 1.89 12.22
C ALA A 269 -0.29 2.89 12.06
N ASP A 270 -0.40 4.06 12.68
CA ASP A 270 0.66 5.08 12.60
C ASP A 270 1.98 4.56 13.16
N ALA A 271 1.96 3.89 14.32
CA ALA A 271 3.08 3.08 14.78
C ALA A 271 2.62 1.85 15.58
N LEU A 272 3.46 0.81 15.54
CA LEU A 272 3.28 -0.43 16.27
C LEU A 272 4.60 -0.85 16.92
N VAL A 273 4.56 -1.25 18.18
CA VAL A 273 5.65 -1.99 18.83
C VAL A 273 5.23 -3.45 18.88
N ARG A 274 6.04 -4.37 18.34
CA ARG A 274 5.73 -5.81 18.31
C ARG A 274 6.81 -6.60 19.06
N PHE A 275 6.40 -7.34 20.08
CA PHE A 275 7.27 -8.21 20.87
C PHE A 275 7.36 -9.62 20.26
N SER A 276 8.39 -10.37 20.65
CA SER A 276 8.63 -11.74 20.16
C SER A 276 7.54 -12.74 20.55
N ASP A 277 6.79 -12.45 21.62
CA ASP A 277 5.65 -13.23 22.12
C ASP A 277 4.31 -12.84 21.47
N ASN A 278 4.36 -12.11 20.35
CA ASN A 278 3.24 -11.55 19.58
C ASN A 278 2.45 -10.43 20.26
N ARG A 279 2.73 -10.07 21.52
CA ARG A 279 2.12 -8.89 22.13
C ARG A 279 2.48 -7.65 21.32
N CYS A 280 1.60 -6.66 21.31
CA CYS A 280 1.90 -5.39 20.68
C CYS A 280 1.27 -4.20 21.37
N PHE A 281 1.91 -3.05 21.19
CA PHE A 281 1.36 -1.74 21.49
C PHE A 281 1.00 -1.04 20.18
N LEU A 282 -0.17 -0.41 20.15
CA LEU A 282 -0.71 0.30 19.01
C LEU A 282 -0.70 1.80 19.30
N TYR A 283 -0.20 2.60 18.36
CA TYR A 283 -0.12 4.05 18.48
C TYR A 283 -0.83 4.71 17.31
N GLU A 284 -1.69 5.69 17.61
CA GLU A 284 -2.47 6.46 16.64
C GLU A 284 -2.22 7.96 16.87
N ILE A 285 -1.72 8.65 15.85
CA ILE A 285 -1.35 10.06 15.89
C ILE A 285 -2.53 10.92 15.43
N LYS A 286 -2.76 12.04 16.13
CA LYS A 286 -3.70 13.08 15.72
C LYS A 286 -3.10 14.47 15.82
N VAL A 287 -3.12 15.18 14.70
CA VAL A 287 -2.82 16.62 14.64
C VAL A 287 -4.10 17.37 14.99
N ALA A 288 -4.22 17.79 16.25
CA ALA A 288 -5.40 18.47 16.77
C ALA A 288 -5.00 19.64 17.68
N SER A 289 -5.89 20.62 17.82
CA SER A 289 -5.67 21.78 18.70
C SER A 289 -5.82 21.47 20.18
N THR A 290 -6.53 20.39 20.55
CA THR A 290 -6.75 19.99 21.95
C THR A 290 -6.62 18.48 22.15
N ALA A 291 -6.32 18.06 23.38
CA ALA A 291 -6.25 16.63 23.73
C ALA A 291 -7.60 15.95 23.54
N ALA A 292 -8.70 16.58 23.97
CA ALA A 292 -10.06 16.06 23.77
C ALA A 292 -10.38 15.76 22.30
N ARG A 293 -9.96 16.63 21.37
CA ARG A 293 -10.16 16.43 19.94
C ARG A 293 -9.33 15.27 19.41
N ALA A 294 -8.04 15.20 19.79
CA ALA A 294 -7.17 14.08 19.44
C ALA A 294 -7.77 12.74 19.90
N VAL A 295 -8.26 12.68 21.15
CA VAL A 295 -8.90 11.47 21.68
C VAL A 295 -10.13 11.08 20.87
N ARG A 296 -11.02 12.04 20.59
CA ARG A 296 -12.24 11.79 19.80
C ARG A 296 -11.91 11.19 18.43
N GLU A 297 -10.93 11.77 17.73
CA GLU A 297 -10.57 11.35 16.38
C GLU A 297 -9.80 10.00 16.35
N ALA A 298 -8.99 9.72 17.38
CA ALA A 298 -8.20 8.48 17.46
C ALA A 298 -9.02 7.25 17.86
N LEU A 299 -10.04 7.42 18.72
CA LEU A 299 -10.77 6.28 19.30
C LEU A 299 -11.38 5.34 18.26
N GLY A 300 -12.00 5.87 17.20
CA GLY A 300 -12.60 5.03 16.16
C GLY A 300 -11.57 4.12 15.48
N GLN A 301 -10.43 4.67 15.09
CA GLN A 301 -9.33 3.93 14.44
C GLN A 301 -8.70 2.91 15.39
N LEU A 302 -8.41 3.31 16.64
CA LEU A 302 -7.85 2.40 17.64
C LEU A 302 -8.77 1.21 17.92
N LEU A 303 -10.07 1.45 18.09
CA LEU A 303 -11.04 0.38 18.35
C LEU A 303 -11.22 -0.53 17.13
N GLU A 304 -11.24 0.04 15.92
CA GLU A 304 -11.31 -0.74 14.69
C GLU A 304 -10.12 -1.69 14.56
N TYR A 305 -8.91 -1.16 14.72
CA TYR A 305 -7.67 -1.91 14.57
C TYR A 305 -7.51 -2.96 15.68
N ALA A 306 -8.03 -2.68 16.88
CA ALA A 306 -7.93 -3.59 18.02
C ALA A 306 -8.94 -4.74 17.99
N TYR A 307 -10.22 -4.46 17.71
CA TYR A 307 -11.33 -5.36 18.08
C TYR A 307 -12.12 -5.95 16.91
N ARG A 308 -11.89 -5.56 15.66
CA ARG A 308 -12.56 -6.24 14.53
C ARG A 308 -12.17 -7.71 14.44
N SER A 309 -12.97 -8.50 13.72
CA SER A 309 -12.62 -9.87 13.35
C SER A 309 -11.23 -9.89 12.73
N LYS A 310 -10.29 -10.62 13.35
CA LYS A 310 -8.87 -10.57 12.98
C LYS A 310 -8.25 -9.16 13.17
N GLY A 311 -8.56 -8.46 14.25
CA GLY A 311 -7.86 -7.26 14.70
C GLY A 311 -6.49 -7.57 15.32
N LEU A 312 -5.74 -6.53 15.66
CA LEU A 312 -4.38 -6.60 16.22
C LEU A 312 -4.34 -7.08 17.67
N GLU A 313 -5.46 -6.98 18.40
CA GLU A 313 -5.57 -7.31 19.83
C GLU A 313 -4.42 -6.73 20.68
N PRO A 314 -4.18 -5.40 20.63
CA PRO A 314 -3.04 -4.81 21.30
C PRO A 314 -3.18 -4.87 22.83
N GLU A 315 -2.06 -5.07 23.51
CA GLU A 315 -2.00 -5.00 24.97
C GLU A 315 -2.21 -3.56 25.45
N LYS A 316 -1.78 -2.56 24.68
CA LYS A 316 -1.99 -1.14 24.98
C LYS A 316 -2.27 -0.36 23.70
N MET A 317 -3.12 0.66 23.82
CA MET A 317 -3.47 1.58 22.75
C MET A 317 -3.09 3.00 23.17
N PHE A 318 -2.34 3.70 22.34
CA PHE A 318 -1.82 5.02 22.62
C PHE A 318 -2.43 6.04 21.66
N ILE A 319 -2.99 7.09 22.23
CA ILE A 319 -3.41 8.30 21.52
C ILE A 319 -2.24 9.26 21.59
N VAL A 320 -1.64 9.56 20.44
CA VAL A 320 -0.45 10.39 20.32
C VAL A 320 -0.82 11.74 19.75
N ALA A 321 -0.49 12.83 20.46
CA ALA A 321 -0.76 14.18 19.98
C ALA A 321 0.15 15.22 20.66
N GLU A 322 0.17 16.44 20.12
CA GLU A 322 0.99 17.55 20.63
C GLU A 322 0.42 18.30 21.85
N PRO A 323 -0.91 18.53 21.94
CA PRO A 323 -1.48 19.22 23.09
C PRO A 323 -1.15 18.52 24.40
N LYS A 324 -1.03 19.29 25.47
CA LYS A 324 -0.94 18.71 26.81
C LYS A 324 -2.29 18.09 27.18
N LEU A 325 -2.25 16.93 27.82
CA LEU A 325 -3.45 16.30 28.37
C LEU A 325 -4.01 17.16 29.52
N ASP A 326 -5.24 17.63 29.37
CA ASP A 326 -6.00 18.30 30.42
C ASP A 326 -6.69 17.30 31.36
N SER A 327 -7.11 17.78 32.54
CA SER A 327 -7.72 16.96 33.59
C SER A 327 -8.99 16.26 33.13
N ASP A 328 -9.84 16.96 32.39
CA ASP A 328 -11.17 16.48 32.01
C ASP A 328 -11.03 15.35 30.98
N THR A 329 -10.12 15.54 30.01
CA THR A 329 -9.76 14.51 29.04
C THR A 329 -9.09 13.32 29.72
N ALA A 330 -8.23 13.54 30.72
CA ALA A 330 -7.61 12.45 31.48
C ALA A 330 -8.65 11.60 32.22
N GLN A 331 -9.63 12.25 32.88
CA GLN A 331 -10.74 11.56 33.55
C GLN A 331 -11.61 10.80 32.55
N PHE A 332 -11.86 11.37 31.36
CA PHE A 332 -12.60 10.69 30.30
C PHE A 332 -11.90 9.40 29.85
N ILE A 333 -10.59 9.43 29.58
CA ILE A 333 -9.81 8.23 29.23
C ILE A 333 -9.85 7.21 30.37
N GLN A 334 -9.67 7.64 31.62
CA GLN A 334 -9.72 6.75 32.78
C GLN A 334 -11.08 6.05 32.90
N ARG A 335 -12.17 6.78 32.66
CA ARG A 335 -13.53 6.23 32.68
C ARG A 335 -13.73 5.20 31.57
N LEU A 336 -13.22 5.47 30.36
CA LEU A 336 -13.26 4.51 29.26
C LEU A 336 -12.52 3.21 29.62
N ASN A 337 -11.33 3.34 30.21
CA ASN A 337 -10.54 2.18 30.62
C ASN A 337 -11.24 1.37 31.72
N THR A 338 -11.76 2.05 32.74
CA THR A 338 -12.38 1.40 33.90
C THR A 338 -13.71 0.74 33.53
N LYS A 339 -14.55 1.42 32.75
CA LYS A 339 -15.90 0.95 32.43
C LYS A 339 -15.91 -0.14 31.36
N PHE A 340 -15.02 -0.06 30.39
CA PHE A 340 -15.04 -0.94 29.21
C PHE A 340 -13.79 -1.83 29.08
N GLY A 341 -12.85 -1.74 30.03
CA GLY A 341 -11.59 -2.49 29.96
C GLY A 341 -10.67 -2.03 28.83
N LEU A 342 -10.92 -0.85 28.25
CA LEU A 342 -10.05 -0.29 27.22
C LEU A 342 -8.67 -0.02 27.84
N LYS A 343 -7.59 -0.34 27.14
CA LYS A 343 -6.22 -0.14 27.63
C LYS A 343 -5.60 1.10 26.98
N LEU A 344 -6.31 2.23 27.07
CA LEU A 344 -5.94 3.49 26.41
C LEU A 344 -4.95 4.29 27.26
N GLN A 345 -3.97 4.89 26.59
CA GLN A 345 -3.02 5.84 27.17
C GLN A 345 -2.90 7.06 26.26
N TYR A 346 -2.59 8.22 26.85
CA TYR A 346 -2.27 9.42 26.08
C TYR A 346 -0.77 9.67 26.14
N MET A 347 -0.14 9.84 24.98
CA MET A 347 1.28 10.14 24.85
C MET A 347 1.44 11.50 24.16
N ARG A 348 2.00 12.46 24.90
CA ARG A 348 2.35 13.74 24.29
C ARG A 348 3.67 13.60 23.52
N VAL A 349 3.66 14.01 22.26
CA VAL A 349 4.88 14.15 21.45
C VAL A 349 4.97 15.59 20.98
N THR A 350 6.10 16.24 21.24
CA THR A 350 6.38 17.60 20.78
C THR A 350 7.43 17.55 19.69
N LEU A 351 7.21 18.27 18.60
CA LEU A 351 8.24 18.45 17.59
C LEU A 351 9.33 19.39 18.14
N PRO A 352 10.62 19.17 17.81
CA PRO A 352 11.64 20.18 18.02
C PRO A 352 11.20 21.47 17.32
N ASP A 353 11.24 22.61 18.03
CA ASP A 353 10.70 23.89 17.55
C ASP A 353 11.13 24.20 16.10
N ASP A 354 10.18 24.16 15.17
CA ASP A 354 10.34 24.60 13.78
C ASP A 354 9.73 25.99 13.55
N GLY A 355 9.51 26.77 14.63
CA GLY A 355 9.13 28.18 14.58
C GLY A 355 7.79 28.50 13.89
N THR A 356 6.99 27.50 13.51
CA THR A 356 5.87 27.71 12.58
C THR A 356 4.58 26.98 12.97
N PHE A 357 4.04 27.29 14.15
CA PHE A 357 2.60 27.15 14.38
C PHE A 357 2.11 28.07 15.50
N ARG A 358 1.69 29.28 15.14
CA ARG A 358 0.72 30.04 15.94
C ARG A 358 -0.68 29.73 15.40
N ASP A 359 -1.54 29.36 16.34
CA ASP A 359 -2.98 29.11 16.31
C ASP A 359 -3.70 29.30 14.97
N TYR A 360 -4.19 28.18 14.42
CA TYR A 360 -5.33 28.19 13.52
C TYR A 360 -6.60 28.15 14.37
N SER A 361 -7.15 29.34 14.67
CA SER A 361 -8.53 29.48 15.13
C SER A 361 -9.45 29.55 13.91
N PRO A 362 -10.50 28.71 13.80
CA PRO A 362 -11.53 28.91 12.79
C PRO A 362 -12.19 30.26 13.08
N GLY A 363 -12.17 31.15 12.10
CA GLY A 363 -12.75 32.50 12.21
C GLY A 363 -14.19 32.41 12.72
N SER A 364 -14.42 33.09 13.84
CA SER A 364 -15.74 33.50 14.31
C SER A 364 -16.44 34.29 13.20
N THR A 365 -17.55 33.76 12.73
CA THR A 365 -18.54 34.52 11.95
C THR A 365 -19.16 35.53 12.90
N THR A 366 -18.81 36.80 12.76
CA THR A 366 -19.56 37.90 13.36
C THR A 366 -20.70 38.29 12.43
N ALA A 367 -21.85 38.51 13.07
CA ALA A 367 -23.15 39.03 12.60
C ALA A 367 -23.23 39.70 11.23
#